data_AF-A0A7Y3A575-F1
#
_entry.id   AF-A0A7Y3A575-F1
#
_cell.length_a   1.000
_cell.length_b   1.000
_cell.length_c   1.000
_cell.angle_alpha   90.00
_cell.angle_beta   90.00
_cell.angle_gamma   90.00
#
_symmetry.space_group_name_H-M   'P 1'
#
loop_
_entity.id
_entity.type
_entity.pdbx_description
1 polymer ?
#
loop_
_entity_poly.entity_id
_entity_poly.type
_entity_poly.pdbx_seq_one_letter_code
_entity_poly.pdbx_strand_id
1 'polypeptide(L)'
;MKRLVNIVPFLLLLSLNINGQITVDPGNTAPFDFENIIENVFLGNGVEIVDVKYFGDPKAVGVFANAENVIGLNRGIIMTTGHATDAVRNSDEFANEDTTQDQLDDEDLESLLVNNIDLIDIAKYEISFIPTSDTLRFRYVFASEEYPDFVCTSTNDVFGFFINGPDPDGGSYDFKNIALVPDPSDPSMNTFLDFPVSVNFVNGGMPGNSVPVSPYCEEPLGSLDFSLYYNESNPGMGPVYNGYLD
;
A
#
# COMPACT_ATOMS: atom_id res chain seq x y z
N MET A 1 20.70 -65.32 -33.35
CA MET A 1 19.88 -64.10 -33.49
C MET A 1 19.81 -63.42 -32.13
N LYS A 2 20.58 -62.34 -31.89
CA LYS A 2 20.50 -61.55 -30.65
C LYS A 2 19.52 -60.41 -30.89
N ARG A 3 18.41 -60.37 -30.14
CA ARG A 3 17.42 -59.29 -30.21
C ARG A 3 17.93 -58.11 -29.39
N LEU A 4 18.20 -56.99 -30.05
CA LEU A 4 18.50 -55.71 -29.40
C LEU A 4 17.18 -55.13 -28.88
N VAL A 5 17.08 -54.94 -27.57
CA VAL A 5 15.96 -54.25 -26.92
C VAL A 5 16.33 -52.77 -26.87
N ASN A 6 15.65 -51.94 -27.68
CA ASN A 6 15.79 -50.49 -27.62
C ASN A 6 15.01 -49.99 -26.40
N ILE A 7 15.73 -49.57 -25.37
CA ILE A 7 15.15 -48.84 -24.23
C ILE A 7 15.13 -47.37 -24.63
N VAL A 8 13.94 -46.81 -24.87
CA VAL A 8 13.76 -45.37 -25.05
C VAL A 8 13.68 -44.74 -23.65
N PRO A 9 14.58 -43.81 -23.28
CA PRO A 9 14.50 -43.15 -21.99
C PRO A 9 13.32 -42.17 -22.01
N PHE A 10 12.34 -42.42 -21.15
CA PHE A 10 11.23 -41.52 -20.92
C PHE A 10 11.70 -40.41 -19.97
N LEU A 11 11.94 -39.21 -20.51
CA LEU A 11 12.35 -38.05 -19.73
C LEU A 11 11.11 -37.47 -19.01
N LEU A 12 11.00 -37.69 -17.70
CA LEU A 12 10.00 -37.03 -16.87
C LEU A 12 10.35 -35.53 -16.76
N LEU A 13 9.58 -34.67 -17.42
CA LEU A 13 9.61 -33.23 -17.17
C LEU A 13 8.84 -32.96 -15.88
N LEU A 14 9.53 -32.85 -14.75
CA LEU A 14 8.94 -32.25 -13.54
C LEU A 14 8.77 -30.75 -13.79
N SER A 15 7.52 -30.29 -13.85
CA SER A 15 7.20 -28.87 -13.74
C SER A 15 7.36 -28.44 -12.28
N LEU A 16 8.51 -27.84 -11.95
CA LEU A 16 8.67 -27.10 -10.70
C LEU A 16 7.99 -25.74 -10.90
N ASN A 17 6.93 -25.46 -10.15
CA ASN A 17 6.40 -24.11 -10.05
C ASN A 17 7.35 -23.31 -9.16
N ILE A 18 8.21 -22.51 -9.78
CA ILE A 18 9.03 -21.52 -9.08
C ILE A 18 8.17 -20.25 -9.02
N ASN A 19 7.62 -19.93 -7.85
CA ASN A 19 7.06 -18.61 -7.62
C ASN A 19 8.23 -17.65 -7.40
N GLY A 20 8.25 -16.52 -8.11
CA GLY A 20 9.16 -15.44 -7.77
C GLY A 20 8.74 -14.83 -6.44
N GLN A 21 9.67 -14.73 -5.49
CA GLN A 21 9.42 -13.99 -4.24
C GLN A 21 9.43 -12.49 -4.54
N ILE A 22 8.61 -11.73 -3.82
CA ILE A 22 8.68 -10.27 -3.82
C ILE A 22 10.12 -9.87 -3.49
N THR A 23 10.65 -8.94 -4.26
CA THR A 23 11.97 -8.34 -3.99
C THR A 23 11.78 -6.86 -3.71
N VAL A 24 12.53 -6.33 -2.75
CA VAL A 24 12.57 -4.89 -2.45
C VAL A 24 14.01 -4.40 -2.53
N ASP A 25 14.26 -3.43 -3.40
CA ASP A 25 15.49 -2.64 -3.39
C ASP A 25 15.26 -1.41 -2.50
N PRO A 26 16.04 -1.21 -1.43
CA PRO A 26 15.80 -0.12 -0.47
C PRO A 26 16.13 1.25 -1.07
N GLY A 27 15.34 2.27 -0.70
CA GLY A 27 15.48 3.66 -1.14
C GLY A 27 16.56 4.46 -0.42
N ASN A 28 17.47 3.80 0.29
CA ASN A 28 18.63 4.42 0.92
C ASN A 28 19.96 3.83 0.45
N THR A 29 19.93 2.98 -0.58
CA THR A 29 21.10 2.29 -1.12
C THR A 29 21.11 2.36 -2.64
N ALA A 30 22.25 2.79 -3.20
CA ALA A 30 22.43 2.86 -4.65
C ALA A 30 22.02 1.54 -5.35
N PRO A 31 21.31 1.61 -6.49
CA PRO A 31 21.12 2.80 -7.32
C PRO A 31 19.99 3.73 -6.88
N PHE A 32 19.19 3.33 -5.88
CA PHE A 32 18.05 4.12 -5.43
C PHE A 32 18.40 5.02 -4.25
N ASP A 33 17.81 6.19 -4.26
CA ASP A 33 17.67 7.07 -3.10
C ASP A 33 16.21 7.54 -3.07
N PHE A 34 15.75 7.99 -1.90
CA PHE A 34 14.34 8.32 -1.68
C PHE A 34 13.83 9.40 -2.65
N GLU A 35 14.65 10.34 -3.09
CA GLU A 35 14.25 11.33 -4.10
C GLU A 35 14.17 10.71 -5.51
N ASN A 36 15.19 9.95 -5.90
CA ASN A 36 15.31 9.42 -7.25
C ASN A 36 14.29 8.31 -7.57
N ILE A 37 13.73 7.65 -6.56
CA ILE A 37 12.70 6.64 -6.75
C ILE A 37 11.48 7.23 -7.47
N ILE A 38 11.06 8.44 -7.09
CA ILE A 38 9.91 9.11 -7.72
C ILE A 38 10.20 9.37 -9.20
N GLU A 39 11.36 9.95 -9.50
CA GLU A 39 11.72 10.34 -10.87
C GLU A 39 11.89 9.15 -11.80
N ASN A 40 12.39 8.01 -11.29
CA ASN A 40 12.74 6.85 -12.11
C ASN A 40 11.66 5.76 -12.17
N VAL A 41 10.76 5.70 -11.19
CA VAL A 41 9.81 4.59 -11.03
C VAL A 41 8.35 5.04 -11.05
N PHE A 42 8.02 6.18 -10.44
CA PHE A 42 6.63 6.55 -10.14
C PHE A 42 5.85 7.06 -11.35
N LEU A 43 6.48 7.84 -12.23
CA LEU A 43 5.74 8.63 -13.21
C LEU A 43 5.96 8.16 -14.65
N GLY A 44 4.84 7.86 -15.32
CA GLY A 44 4.78 7.60 -16.74
C GLY A 44 4.72 8.90 -17.57
N ASN A 45 4.57 8.77 -18.89
CA ASN A 45 4.34 9.91 -19.77
C ASN A 45 3.11 10.71 -19.30
N GLY A 46 3.20 12.04 -19.19
CA GLY A 46 2.04 12.88 -18.88
C GLY A 46 2.25 13.95 -17.80
N VAL A 47 3.40 13.95 -17.13
CA VAL A 47 3.77 14.95 -16.13
C VAL A 47 5.24 15.37 -16.30
N GLU A 48 5.52 16.64 -16.04
CA GLU A 48 6.88 17.18 -15.91
C GLU A 48 7.14 17.46 -14.42
N ILE A 49 8.06 16.72 -13.81
CA ILE A 49 8.44 16.89 -12.40
C ILE A 49 9.23 18.19 -12.25
N VAL A 50 8.84 18.99 -11.26
CA VAL A 50 9.50 20.26 -10.90
C VAL A 50 10.32 20.11 -9.63
N ASP A 51 9.77 19.42 -8.61
CA ASP A 51 10.39 19.23 -7.31
C ASP A 51 9.87 17.95 -6.66
N VAL A 52 10.72 17.24 -5.93
CA VAL A 52 10.36 16.08 -5.11
C VAL A 52 10.98 16.27 -3.74
N LYS A 53 10.17 16.15 -2.70
CA LYS A 53 10.64 16.11 -1.31
C LYS A 53 10.13 14.87 -0.62
N TYR A 54 10.99 14.30 0.21
CA TYR A 54 10.65 13.17 1.06
C TYR A 54 10.76 13.56 2.53
N PHE A 55 9.79 13.10 3.33
CA PHE A 55 9.75 13.25 4.77
C PHE A 55 9.52 11.85 5.38
N GLY A 56 10.40 11.43 6.28
CA GLY A 56 10.40 10.09 6.86
C GLY A 56 11.81 9.49 6.93
N ASP A 57 11.93 8.24 7.38
CA ASP A 57 13.20 7.51 7.35
C ASP A 57 13.47 7.03 5.93
N PRO A 58 14.65 7.28 5.35
CA PRO A 58 15.06 6.71 4.06
C PRO A 58 14.88 5.18 3.88
N LYS A 59 14.84 4.40 4.98
CA LYS A 59 14.58 2.95 4.95
C LYS A 59 13.10 2.59 4.80
N ALA A 60 12.20 3.53 5.05
CA ALA A 60 10.75 3.35 4.96
C ALA A 60 10.24 3.31 3.51
N VAL A 61 11.15 3.49 2.54
CA VAL A 61 10.82 3.53 1.12
C VAL A 61 11.72 2.63 0.30
N GLY A 62 11.21 2.13 -0.82
CA GLY A 62 11.95 1.29 -1.74
C GLY A 62 11.20 1.03 -3.04
N VAL A 63 11.78 0.18 -3.87
CA VAL A 63 11.19 -0.27 -5.13
C VAL A 63 10.93 -1.77 -5.02
N PHE A 64 9.68 -2.17 -5.18
CA PHE A 64 9.31 -3.58 -5.16
C PHE A 64 9.14 -4.14 -6.57
N ALA A 65 9.35 -5.46 -6.70
CA ALA A 65 9.07 -6.21 -7.93
C ALA A 65 8.61 -7.64 -7.62
N ASN A 66 8.07 -8.31 -8.65
CA ASN A 66 7.58 -9.69 -8.63
C ASN A 66 6.36 -9.93 -7.72
N ALA A 67 5.49 -8.93 -7.54
CA ALA A 67 4.36 -9.02 -6.62
C ALA A 67 2.98 -9.18 -7.31
N GLU A 68 2.93 -9.38 -8.64
CA GLU A 68 1.67 -9.46 -9.41
C GLU A 68 0.75 -10.57 -8.90
N ASN A 69 1.30 -11.76 -8.63
CA ASN A 69 0.53 -12.91 -8.16
C ASN A 69 0.22 -12.86 -6.65
N VAL A 70 0.58 -11.77 -5.97
CA VAL A 70 0.44 -11.63 -4.52
C VAL A 70 -0.52 -10.49 -4.19
N ILE A 71 -0.25 -9.29 -4.72
CA ILE A 71 -1.02 -8.06 -4.44
C ILE A 71 -1.58 -7.43 -5.73
N GLY A 72 -1.56 -8.15 -6.85
CA GLY A 72 -2.06 -7.64 -8.14
C GLY A 72 -1.21 -6.52 -8.77
N LEU A 73 -0.07 -6.16 -8.17
CA LEU A 73 0.88 -5.18 -8.68
C LEU A 73 2.24 -5.85 -8.94
N ASN A 74 2.70 -5.90 -10.18
CA ASN A 74 3.99 -6.54 -10.46
C ASN A 74 5.20 -5.78 -9.89
N ARG A 75 5.21 -4.45 -9.99
CA ARG A 75 6.32 -3.59 -9.56
C ARG A 75 5.81 -2.20 -9.23
N GLY A 76 6.51 -1.49 -8.36
CA GLY A 76 6.18 -0.13 -7.98
C GLY A 76 7.06 0.38 -6.86
N ILE A 77 6.57 1.44 -6.22
CA ILE A 77 7.20 2.01 -5.04
C ILE A 77 6.48 1.44 -3.83
N ILE A 78 7.25 1.10 -2.80
CA ILE A 78 6.74 0.75 -1.49
C ILE A 78 7.08 1.87 -0.51
N MET A 79 6.10 2.22 0.31
CA MET A 79 6.22 3.15 1.44
C MET A 79 5.63 2.44 2.66
N THR A 80 6.31 2.49 3.79
CA THR A 80 5.96 1.73 5.00
C THR A 80 6.14 2.59 6.25
N THR A 81 5.50 2.21 7.35
CA THR A 81 5.79 2.76 8.69
C THR A 81 7.04 2.09 9.32
N GLY A 82 7.31 0.83 8.96
CA GLY A 82 8.56 0.11 9.26
C GLY A 82 9.61 0.19 8.14
N HIS A 83 10.57 -0.74 8.08
CA HIS A 83 11.52 -0.79 6.96
C HIS A 83 10.91 -1.44 5.70
N ALA A 84 11.10 -0.82 4.54
CA ALA A 84 10.61 -1.33 3.25
C ALA A 84 11.15 -2.72 2.90
N THR A 85 12.39 -3.05 3.30
CA THR A 85 12.99 -4.36 3.01
C THR A 85 12.34 -5.51 3.76
N ASP A 86 11.62 -5.23 4.84
CA ASP A 86 10.98 -6.25 5.66
C ASP A 86 9.64 -6.70 5.05
N ALA A 87 9.10 -5.96 4.08
CA ALA A 87 7.90 -6.35 3.34
C ALA A 87 8.02 -7.69 2.58
N VAL A 88 9.24 -8.18 2.32
CA VAL A 88 9.46 -9.49 1.64
C VAL A 88 9.33 -10.69 2.57
N ARG A 89 9.25 -10.45 3.88
CA ARG A 89 9.01 -11.46 4.92
C ARG A 89 7.62 -12.07 4.74
N ASN A 90 7.37 -13.20 5.40
CA ASN A 90 6.07 -13.85 5.35
C ASN A 90 5.08 -13.19 6.30
N SER A 91 3.79 -13.28 6.01
CA SER A 91 2.70 -12.75 6.85
C SER A 91 2.58 -13.39 8.24
N ASP A 92 3.32 -14.46 8.55
CA ASP A 92 3.42 -15.05 9.89
C ASP A 92 4.67 -14.59 10.67
N GLU A 93 5.44 -13.66 10.10
CA GLU A 93 6.57 -12.97 10.72
C GLU A 93 6.15 -11.55 11.12
N PHE A 94 7.03 -10.83 11.84
CA PHE A 94 6.81 -9.43 12.22
C PHE A 94 7.79 -8.53 11.48
N ALA A 95 7.34 -7.34 11.05
CA ALA A 95 8.16 -6.25 10.53
C ALA A 95 8.06 -4.99 11.43
N ASN A 96 8.24 -5.20 12.73
CA ASN A 96 8.12 -4.18 13.77
C ASN A 96 9.38 -3.33 13.96
N GLU A 97 10.24 -3.26 12.94
CA GLU A 97 11.39 -2.38 12.95
C GLU A 97 10.94 -0.93 12.77
N ASP A 98 10.93 -0.17 13.87
CA ASP A 98 10.64 1.26 13.84
C ASP A 98 11.61 2.01 12.92
N THR A 99 11.08 2.98 12.19
CA THR A 99 11.85 3.82 11.30
C THR A 99 12.38 5.04 12.04
N THR A 100 11.62 6.14 12.04
CA THR A 100 12.06 7.38 12.68
C THR A 100 11.79 7.38 14.18
N GLN A 101 10.72 6.72 14.65
CA GLN A 101 10.11 6.95 15.97
C GLN A 101 9.83 8.44 16.27
N ASP A 102 10.00 9.32 15.28
CA ASP A 102 9.83 10.75 15.40
C ASP A 102 8.40 11.09 14.99
N GLN A 103 7.71 11.87 15.83
CA GLN A 103 6.45 12.48 15.46
C GLN A 103 6.71 13.53 14.39
N LEU A 104 6.49 13.14 13.13
CA LEU A 104 6.31 14.07 12.04
C LEU A 104 4.86 14.56 12.08
N ASP A 105 4.66 15.83 11.74
CA ASP A 105 3.35 16.47 11.68
C ASP A 105 2.93 16.58 10.21
N ASP A 106 1.68 16.22 9.92
CA ASP A 106 1.05 16.39 8.62
C ASP A 106 -0.44 16.67 8.82
N GLU A 107 -0.80 17.96 8.87
CA GLU A 107 -2.17 18.41 9.13
C GLU A 107 -3.20 17.79 8.16
N ASP A 108 -2.81 17.54 6.90
CA ASP A 108 -3.68 16.95 5.88
C ASP A 108 -3.99 15.48 6.17
N LEU A 109 -2.98 14.68 6.52
CA LEU A 109 -3.15 13.28 6.94
C LEU A 109 -3.84 13.17 8.30
N GLU A 110 -3.52 14.04 9.25
CA GLU A 110 -4.19 14.12 10.55
C GLU A 110 -5.69 14.41 10.40
N SER A 111 -6.07 15.22 9.41
CA SER A 111 -7.48 15.54 9.14
C SER A 111 -8.33 14.33 8.76
N LEU A 112 -7.71 13.23 8.29
CA LEU A 112 -8.39 11.97 8.01
C LEU A 112 -8.72 11.18 9.28
N LEU A 113 -8.05 11.48 10.39
CA LEU A 113 -8.23 10.80 11.67
C LEU A 113 -9.12 11.63 12.60
N VAL A 114 -10.18 11.03 13.11
CA VAL A 114 -11.04 11.69 14.09
C VAL A 114 -10.37 11.66 15.46
N ASN A 115 -10.35 12.82 16.15
CA ASN A 115 -9.78 13.09 17.48
C ASN A 115 -8.29 13.48 17.54
N ASN A 116 -7.66 13.90 16.44
CA ASN A 116 -6.26 14.37 16.42
C ASN A 116 -5.32 13.34 17.08
N ILE A 117 -5.38 12.09 16.59
CA ILE A 117 -4.47 11.04 17.03
C ILE A 117 -3.08 11.42 16.50
N ASP A 118 -2.07 11.38 17.36
CA ASP A 118 -0.68 11.65 16.97
C ASP A 118 -0.26 10.68 15.87
N LEU A 119 0.28 11.21 14.77
CA LEU A 119 0.89 10.40 13.72
C LEU A 119 2.27 9.91 14.16
N ILE A 120 2.56 8.66 13.84
CA ILE A 120 3.83 7.99 14.15
C ILE A 120 4.35 7.36 12.85
N ASP A 121 5.66 7.45 12.63
CA ASP A 121 6.37 6.83 11.51
C ASP A 121 5.81 7.22 10.12
N ILE A 122 5.59 8.53 9.90
CA ILE A 122 5.14 9.05 8.60
C ILE A 122 6.21 8.82 7.53
N ALA A 123 5.79 8.25 6.40
CA ALA A 123 6.49 8.32 5.13
C ALA A 123 5.66 9.16 4.13
N LYS A 124 6.18 10.33 3.74
CA LYS A 124 5.50 11.28 2.85
C LYS A 124 6.38 11.71 1.68
N TYR A 125 5.80 11.72 0.49
CA TYR A 125 6.34 12.43 -0.66
C TYR A 125 5.49 13.67 -0.98
N GLU A 126 6.15 14.80 -1.17
CA GLU A 126 5.57 15.98 -1.82
C GLU A 126 6.15 16.11 -3.22
N ILE A 127 5.30 16.02 -4.23
CA ILE A 127 5.70 16.01 -5.65
C ILE A 127 5.05 17.20 -6.35
N SER A 128 5.85 18.16 -6.78
CA SER A 128 5.41 19.25 -7.63
C SER A 128 5.61 18.89 -9.10
N PHE A 129 4.56 18.99 -9.90
CA PHE A 129 4.63 18.66 -11.33
C PHE A 129 3.71 19.54 -12.17
N ILE A 130 4.01 19.61 -13.48
CA ILE A 130 3.15 20.22 -14.48
C ILE A 130 2.46 19.11 -15.26
N PRO A 131 1.12 18.97 -15.19
CA PRO A 131 0.41 17.97 -15.97
C PRO A 131 0.38 18.37 -17.46
N THR A 132 0.68 17.43 -18.34
CA THR A 132 0.53 17.59 -19.80
C THR A 132 -0.73 16.90 -20.34
N SER A 133 -1.54 16.29 -19.46
CA SER A 133 -2.82 15.66 -19.74
C SER A 133 -3.88 16.14 -18.74
N ASP A 134 -5.15 15.91 -19.04
CA ASP A 134 -6.29 16.30 -18.20
C ASP A 134 -6.61 15.30 -17.05
N THR A 135 -5.92 14.16 -17.01
CA THR A 135 -6.23 13.06 -16.10
C THR A 135 -4.98 12.51 -15.44
N LEU A 136 -5.01 12.41 -14.12
CA LEU A 136 -4.04 11.70 -13.29
C LEU A 136 -4.70 10.42 -12.75
N ARG A 137 -3.97 9.31 -12.72
CA ARG A 137 -4.45 8.03 -12.17
C ARG A 137 -3.36 7.39 -11.35
N PHE A 138 -3.74 6.89 -10.18
CA PHE A 138 -2.89 6.11 -9.29
C PHE A 138 -3.46 4.70 -9.18
N ARG A 139 -2.57 3.72 -9.16
CA ARG A 139 -2.91 2.36 -8.75
C ARG A 139 -2.05 2.07 -7.53
N TYR A 140 -2.68 1.65 -6.45
CA TYR A 140 -2.02 1.41 -5.18
C TYR A 140 -2.64 0.18 -4.51
N VAL A 141 -1.93 -0.33 -3.51
CA VAL A 141 -2.41 -1.33 -2.56
C VAL A 141 -2.05 -0.77 -1.18
N PHE A 142 -3.03 -0.74 -0.28
CA PHE A 142 -2.81 -0.45 1.14
C PHE A 142 -2.74 -1.77 1.90
N ALA A 143 -1.75 -1.95 2.77
CA ALA A 143 -1.55 -3.18 3.53
C ALA A 143 -1.04 -2.86 4.92
N SER A 144 -1.39 -3.69 5.91
CA SER A 144 -1.00 -3.48 7.30
C SER A 144 -0.84 -4.79 8.07
N GLU A 145 0.07 -4.79 9.05
CA GLU A 145 0.19 -5.83 10.09
C GLU A 145 -0.89 -5.70 11.18
N GLU A 146 -1.59 -4.57 11.24
CA GLU A 146 -2.65 -4.31 12.23
C GLU A 146 -3.91 -5.16 11.99
N TYR A 147 -4.06 -5.74 10.79
CA TYR A 147 -5.14 -6.69 10.52
C TYR A 147 -4.87 -8.08 11.14
N PRO A 148 -5.93 -8.84 11.49
CA PRO A 148 -7.23 -8.34 11.88
C PRO A 148 -7.21 -7.77 13.32
N ASP A 149 -6.10 -7.90 14.04
CA ASP A 149 -6.05 -7.76 15.51
C ASP A 149 -6.49 -6.40 16.02
N PHE A 150 -6.22 -5.31 15.30
CA PHE A 150 -6.47 -3.94 15.73
C PHE A 150 -7.62 -3.25 14.98
N VAL A 151 -8.38 -4.02 14.20
CA VAL A 151 -9.64 -3.53 13.62
C VAL A 151 -10.60 -3.11 14.75
N CYS A 152 -11.16 -1.91 14.62
CA CYS A 152 -11.97 -1.23 15.63
C CYS A 152 -11.22 -0.89 16.93
N THR A 153 -9.98 -0.43 16.80
CA THR A 153 -9.21 0.10 17.93
C THR A 153 -8.66 1.50 17.63
N SER A 154 -8.00 2.11 18.61
CA SER A 154 -7.29 3.37 18.42
C SER A 154 -5.99 3.23 17.64
N THR A 155 -5.47 2.01 17.47
CA THR A 155 -4.34 1.75 16.58
C THR A 155 -4.89 1.62 15.17
N ASN A 156 -4.54 2.56 14.29
CA ASN A 156 -5.15 2.68 12.97
C ASN A 156 -4.14 3.23 11.97
N ASP A 157 -3.65 2.38 11.08
CA ASP A 157 -2.87 2.84 9.93
C ASP A 157 -3.81 3.54 8.94
N VAL A 158 -3.36 4.69 8.42
CA VAL A 158 -4.12 5.54 7.49
C VAL A 158 -3.26 5.92 6.30
N PHE A 159 -3.91 6.07 5.15
CA PHE A 159 -3.29 6.46 3.89
C PHE A 159 -4.08 7.57 3.20
N GLY A 160 -3.36 8.47 2.52
CA GLY A 160 -3.93 9.59 1.78
C GLY A 160 -3.17 9.91 0.50
N PHE A 161 -3.91 10.37 -0.51
CA PHE A 161 -3.35 11.05 -1.68
C PHE A 161 -3.90 12.46 -1.71
N PHE A 162 -3.07 13.46 -1.49
CA PHE A 162 -3.52 14.84 -1.43
C PHE A 162 -3.18 15.57 -2.73
N ILE A 163 -4.16 16.24 -3.32
CA ILE A 163 -3.97 17.09 -4.49
C ILE A 163 -4.18 18.55 -4.13
N ASN A 164 -3.26 19.40 -4.56
CA ASN A 164 -3.30 20.85 -4.41
C ASN A 164 -3.04 21.50 -5.78
N GLY A 165 -3.71 22.61 -6.07
CA GLY A 165 -3.57 23.33 -7.34
C GLY A 165 -4.88 23.43 -8.14
N PRO A 166 -4.83 23.69 -9.46
CA PRO A 166 -6.02 23.96 -10.26
C PRO A 166 -7.03 22.80 -10.25
N ASP A 167 -8.30 23.11 -9.94
CA ASP A 167 -9.41 22.17 -10.06
C ASP A 167 -10.03 22.28 -11.48
N PRO A 168 -10.12 21.19 -12.26
CA PRO A 168 -10.80 21.19 -13.55
C PRO A 168 -12.27 21.66 -13.50
N ASP A 169 -12.96 21.48 -12.37
CA ASP A 169 -14.35 21.93 -12.18
C ASP A 169 -14.45 23.40 -11.74
N GLY A 170 -13.31 24.06 -11.51
CA GLY A 170 -13.18 25.47 -11.19
C GLY A 170 -12.67 25.74 -9.76
N GLY A 171 -11.81 26.76 -9.61
CA GLY A 171 -11.18 27.09 -8.34
C GLY A 171 -9.83 26.38 -8.18
N SER A 172 -9.52 25.94 -6.96
CA SER A 172 -8.29 25.20 -6.66
C SER A 172 -8.58 24.15 -5.59
N TYR A 173 -8.00 22.97 -5.74
CA TYR A 173 -7.86 22.03 -4.65
C TYR A 173 -6.94 22.64 -3.59
N ASP A 174 -7.31 22.45 -2.33
CA ASP A 174 -6.51 22.79 -1.16
C ASP A 174 -6.28 21.48 -0.42
N PHE A 175 -5.16 20.83 -0.71
CA PHE A 175 -4.77 19.50 -0.22
C PHE A 175 -5.95 18.52 -0.07
N LYS A 176 -6.71 18.35 -1.15
CA LYS A 176 -7.89 17.49 -1.15
C LYS A 176 -7.45 16.03 -1.19
N ASN A 177 -7.89 15.21 -0.24
CA ASN A 177 -7.69 13.76 -0.32
C ASN A 177 -8.49 13.15 -1.49
N ILE A 178 -7.83 12.33 -2.30
CA ILE A 178 -8.41 11.57 -3.41
C ILE A 178 -8.22 10.05 -3.23
N ALA A 179 -7.58 9.61 -2.14
CA ALA A 179 -7.56 8.21 -1.72
C ALA A 179 -8.80 7.93 -0.85
N LEU A 180 -9.89 7.59 -1.51
CA LEU A 180 -11.19 7.39 -0.89
C LEU A 180 -11.70 5.96 -1.10
N VAL A 181 -12.53 5.47 -0.18
CA VAL A 181 -13.17 4.15 -0.32
C VAL A 181 -14.11 4.16 -1.53
N PRO A 182 -13.98 3.21 -2.49
CA PRO A 182 -14.89 3.14 -3.63
C PRO A 182 -16.33 2.84 -3.20
N ASP A 183 -17.30 3.43 -3.89
CA ASP A 183 -18.72 3.24 -3.59
C ASP A 183 -19.17 1.82 -4.01
N PRO A 184 -19.54 0.94 -3.06
CA PRO A 184 -19.94 -0.43 -3.38
C PRO A 184 -21.25 -0.50 -4.18
N SER A 185 -22.00 0.60 -4.27
CA SER A 185 -23.21 0.69 -5.10
C SER A 185 -22.92 0.99 -6.58
N ASP A 186 -21.68 1.41 -6.92
CA ASP A 186 -21.22 1.61 -8.30
C ASP A 186 -20.33 0.45 -8.76
N PRO A 187 -20.85 -0.50 -9.58
CA PRO A 187 -20.07 -1.62 -10.08
C PRO A 187 -18.96 -1.21 -11.07
N SER A 188 -18.93 0.05 -11.51
CA SER A 188 -17.87 0.58 -12.36
C SER A 188 -16.64 1.05 -11.59
N MET A 189 -16.73 1.14 -10.26
CA MET A 189 -15.68 1.62 -9.34
C MET A 189 -15.15 3.02 -9.71
N ASN A 190 -16.03 3.89 -10.22
CA ASN A 190 -15.67 5.26 -10.61
C ASN A 190 -16.25 6.31 -9.65
N THR A 191 -17.15 5.91 -8.73
CA THR A 191 -17.59 6.77 -7.63
C THR A 191 -16.99 6.31 -6.31
N PHE A 192 -16.82 7.28 -5.40
CA PHE A 192 -16.15 7.11 -4.12
C PHE A 192 -17.00 7.71 -3.01
N LEU A 193 -16.90 7.11 -1.82
CA LEU A 193 -17.47 7.63 -0.58
C LEU A 193 -16.50 8.62 0.05
N ASP A 194 -16.99 9.51 0.92
CA ASP A 194 -16.13 10.45 1.66
C ASP A 194 -15.52 9.78 2.91
N PHE A 195 -14.95 8.59 2.73
CA PHE A 195 -14.28 7.82 3.77
C PHE A 195 -12.80 7.62 3.42
N PRO A 196 -11.89 7.81 4.40
CA PRO A 196 -10.47 7.61 4.19
C PRO A 196 -10.13 6.12 4.06
N VAL A 197 -9.00 5.84 3.44
CA VAL A 197 -8.41 4.51 3.44
C VAL A 197 -7.65 4.31 4.74
N SER A 198 -8.15 3.42 5.59
CA SER A 198 -7.50 3.04 6.85
C SER A 198 -7.96 1.65 7.31
N VAL A 199 -7.24 1.09 8.30
CA VAL A 199 -7.56 -0.21 8.91
C VAL A 199 -8.98 -0.27 9.45
N ASN A 200 -9.44 0.80 10.11
CA ASN A 200 -10.79 0.86 10.67
C ASN A 200 -11.90 1.04 9.64
N PHE A 201 -11.62 1.48 8.40
CA PHE A 201 -12.63 1.66 7.37
C PHE A 201 -12.74 0.47 6.41
N VAL A 202 -11.62 -0.09 5.96
CA VAL A 202 -11.63 -1.24 5.04
C VAL A 202 -10.98 -2.43 5.73
N ASN A 203 -11.75 -3.45 6.06
CA ASN A 203 -11.33 -4.59 6.88
C ASN A 203 -12.19 -5.83 6.59
N GLY A 204 -11.93 -6.95 7.27
CA GLY A 204 -12.67 -8.21 7.08
C GLY A 204 -14.16 -8.20 7.49
N GLY A 205 -14.74 -7.04 7.83
CA GLY A 205 -16.16 -6.89 8.16
C GLY A 205 -16.55 -7.38 9.55
N MET A 206 -15.55 -7.59 10.41
CA MET A 206 -15.73 -7.96 11.81
C MET A 206 -14.70 -7.23 12.68
N PRO A 207 -15.03 -6.94 13.96
CA PRO A 207 -14.05 -6.42 14.90
C PRO A 207 -12.85 -7.35 15.07
N GLY A 208 -11.70 -6.78 15.40
CA GLY A 208 -10.46 -7.51 15.63
C GLY A 208 -10.44 -8.37 16.91
N ASN A 209 -9.32 -9.06 17.12
CA ASN A 209 -9.10 -9.89 18.30
C ASN A 209 -8.70 -9.07 19.54
N SER A 210 -8.05 -7.92 19.35
CA SER A 210 -7.85 -6.97 20.43
C SER A 210 -9.20 -6.45 20.89
N VAL A 211 -9.29 -6.04 22.16
CA VAL A 211 -10.56 -5.58 22.75
C VAL A 211 -11.10 -4.43 21.90
N PRO A 212 -12.17 -4.64 21.11
CA PRO A 212 -12.69 -3.60 20.25
C PRO A 212 -13.27 -2.52 21.14
N VAL A 213 -12.89 -1.28 20.89
CA VAL A 213 -13.40 -0.16 21.68
C VAL A 213 -14.42 0.56 20.81
N SER A 214 -15.70 0.46 21.17
CA SER A 214 -16.68 1.45 20.70
C SER A 214 -16.10 2.84 21.07
N PRO A 215 -15.87 3.74 20.09
CA PRO A 215 -16.64 3.89 18.85
C PRO A 215 -15.93 3.54 17.53
N TYR A 216 -14.80 2.82 17.51
CA TYR A 216 -13.95 2.67 16.31
C TYR A 216 -14.50 1.74 15.19
N CYS A 217 -15.62 1.04 15.40
CA CYS A 217 -16.30 0.29 14.33
C CYS A 217 -17.38 1.10 13.60
N GLU A 218 -17.67 2.32 14.05
CA GLU A 218 -18.79 3.12 13.58
C GLU A 218 -18.30 4.49 13.12
N GLU A 219 -19.03 5.06 12.16
CA GLU A 219 -18.75 6.41 11.67
C GLU A 219 -18.79 7.43 12.83
N PRO A 220 -17.89 8.42 12.83
CA PRO A 220 -16.92 8.74 11.79
C PRO A 220 -15.54 8.04 11.94
N LEU A 221 -15.41 7.09 12.87
CA LEU A 221 -14.11 6.50 13.26
C LEU A 221 -13.76 5.21 12.52
N GLY A 222 -14.75 4.54 11.93
CA GLY A 222 -14.54 3.32 11.15
C GLY A 222 -15.84 2.77 10.57
N SER A 223 -15.75 1.61 9.92
CA SER A 223 -16.87 0.87 9.35
C SER A 223 -16.49 -0.60 9.18
N LEU A 224 -17.49 -1.48 9.19
CA LEU A 224 -17.35 -2.91 8.85
C LEU A 224 -17.99 -3.24 7.49
N ASP A 225 -18.50 -2.24 6.76
CA ASP A 225 -19.34 -2.45 5.57
C ASP A 225 -18.54 -2.64 4.27
N PHE A 226 -17.23 -2.42 4.30
CA PHE A 226 -16.37 -2.37 3.11
C PHE A 226 -15.48 -3.60 2.93
N SER A 227 -15.87 -4.74 3.50
CA SER A 227 -15.10 -6.00 3.44
C SER A 227 -14.90 -6.58 2.04
N LEU A 228 -15.65 -6.11 1.04
CA LEU A 228 -15.49 -6.54 -0.34
C LEU A 228 -14.16 -6.10 -0.97
N TYR A 229 -13.53 -5.05 -0.43
CA TYR A 229 -12.22 -4.54 -0.88
C TYR A 229 -11.06 -5.07 -0.04
N TYR A 230 -11.32 -5.94 0.95
CA TYR A 230 -10.30 -6.47 1.85
C TYR A 230 -9.89 -7.89 1.42
N ASN A 231 -8.58 -8.13 1.40
CA ASN A 231 -7.98 -9.44 1.19
C ASN A 231 -7.11 -9.82 2.37
N GLU A 232 -7.31 -11.02 2.88
CA GLU A 232 -6.42 -11.61 3.88
C GLU A 232 -5.16 -12.15 3.19
N SER A 233 -4.00 -11.86 3.77
CA SER A 233 -2.74 -12.41 3.28
C SER A 233 -2.67 -13.92 3.53
N ASN A 234 -2.10 -14.66 2.57
CA ASN A 234 -1.90 -16.09 2.73
C ASN A 234 -0.81 -16.36 3.79
N PRO A 235 -1.10 -17.10 4.87
CA PRO A 235 -0.11 -17.41 5.90
C PRO A 235 1.13 -18.10 5.33
N GLY A 236 2.32 -17.70 5.76
CA GLY A 236 3.59 -18.27 5.29
C GLY A 236 4.00 -17.83 3.87
N MET A 237 3.30 -16.84 3.31
CA MET A 237 3.69 -16.14 2.09
C MET A 237 3.81 -14.65 2.38
N GLY A 238 4.74 -13.97 1.71
CA GLY A 238 4.79 -12.51 1.73
C GLY A 238 3.63 -11.85 0.98
N PRO A 239 3.41 -10.54 1.16
CA PRO A 239 4.21 -9.68 2.04
C PRO A 239 3.92 -9.92 3.52
N VAL A 240 4.74 -9.32 4.40
CA VAL A 240 4.65 -9.46 5.87
C VAL A 240 3.33 -8.97 6.48
N TYR A 241 2.56 -8.19 5.71
CA TYR A 241 1.28 -7.64 6.15
C TYR A 241 0.19 -8.70 6.25
N ASN A 242 -0.68 -8.59 7.24
CA ASN A 242 -1.73 -9.56 7.53
C ASN A 242 -2.95 -9.43 6.60
N GLY A 243 -3.15 -8.25 6.02
CA GLY A 243 -4.20 -8.00 5.04
C GLY A 243 -3.90 -6.77 4.19
N TYR A 244 -4.58 -6.68 3.05
CA TYR A 244 -4.41 -5.60 2.08
C TYR A 244 -5.69 -5.30 1.31
N LEU A 245 -5.73 -4.12 0.68
CA LEU A 245 -6.85 -3.63 -0.12
C LEU A 245 -6.51 -3.71 -1.61
N ASP A 246 -7.47 -4.12 -2.46
CA ASP A 246 -7.31 -4.16 -3.92
C ASP A 246 -8.56 -3.71 -4.72
#